data_AF-A0A959I8L0-F1
#
_entry.id   AF-A0A959I8L0-F1
#
_cell.length_a   1.000
_cell.length_b   1.000
_cell.length_c   1.000
_cell.angle_alpha   90.00
_cell.angle_beta   90.00
_cell.angle_gamma   90.00
#
_symmetry.space_group_name_H-M   'P 1'
#
loop_
_entity.id
_entity.type
_entity.pdbx_description
1 polymer ?
#
loop_
_entity_poly.entity_id
_entity_poly.type
_entity_poly.pdbx_seq_one_letter_code
_entity_poly.pdbx_strand_id
1 'polypeptide(L)'
;EEIIRKFKGRRDRLLDIARDLYLVVSKKVDVVGTDKKDYFEVVRLNNEETVVRLYDPNKEDKRHELIYERTFKSSETKEIILYGLGGEDEFELAGQVEEGILIRCVGGQDEDTFIDHSIVSGLSKKTRFYDSKKENHLERGTEAADKTTNRREFNIYNRRALHYEYNYAMPIPVLGFQPDDGFFAGLTLQFIRYGFQRSPYAQSHTVSGRYAFATSGYKFEYNGEYIYALGKFDFLLDGRFHGPLFTINFFGLGNETGTPTEAQNEFDYNRVRQQLYGLYPGLRLRFKRNSFVSFQLLAESTKTEPTDGRFVALTDEVNPEVFDNQYFAGGELKYNLTSTDHPQLPTRGVNFNLSGGYRLNLQETDRDHVYFSTDL
;
A
#
# COMPACT_ATOMS: atom_id res chain seq x y z
N GLU A 1 23.34 -22.00 -34.67
CA GLU A 1 21.99 -22.39 -35.12
C GLU A 1 20.87 -21.97 -34.17
N GLU A 2 20.98 -22.21 -32.86
CA GLU A 2 19.93 -21.85 -31.89
C GLU A 2 19.55 -20.35 -31.89
N ILE A 3 20.54 -19.46 -31.99
CA ILE A 3 20.33 -18.01 -32.06
C ILE A 3 19.46 -17.65 -33.28
N ILE A 4 19.79 -18.19 -34.46
CA ILE A 4 19.04 -17.94 -35.69
C ILE A 4 17.58 -18.41 -35.55
N ARG A 5 17.36 -19.58 -34.95
CA ARG A 5 16.02 -20.10 -34.65
C ARG A 5 15.24 -19.18 -33.70
N LYS A 6 15.87 -18.69 -32.62
CA LYS A 6 15.26 -17.71 -31.70
C LYS A 6 14.89 -16.40 -32.41
N PHE A 7 15.77 -15.88 -33.28
CA PHE A 7 15.49 -14.66 -34.04
C PHE A 7 14.34 -14.81 -35.03
N LYS A 8 14.30 -15.91 -35.80
CA LYS A 8 13.18 -16.22 -36.70
C LYS A 8 11.86 -16.29 -35.92
N GLY A 9 11.83 -17.00 -34.79
CA GLY A 9 10.64 -17.07 -33.95
C GLY A 9 10.16 -15.72 -33.41
N ARG A 10 11.08 -14.80 -33.04
CA ARG A 10 10.72 -13.44 -32.60
C ARG A 10 10.17 -12.59 -33.75
N ARG A 11 10.77 -12.67 -34.94
CA ARG A 11 10.28 -11.99 -36.15
C ARG A 11 8.88 -12.46 -36.50
N ASP A 12 8.66 -13.77 -36.49
CA ASP A 12 7.38 -14.36 -36.89
C ASP A 12 6.26 -13.99 -35.91
N ARG A 13 6.59 -13.71 -34.64
CA ARG A 13 5.66 -13.26 -33.59
C ARG A 13 5.63 -11.75 -33.37
N LEU A 14 6.35 -10.96 -34.19
CA LEU A 14 6.54 -9.54 -33.93
C LEU A 14 5.21 -8.76 -33.86
N LEU A 15 4.26 -9.12 -34.74
CA LEU A 15 2.95 -8.50 -34.79
C LEU A 15 2.12 -8.75 -33.52
N ASP A 16 2.16 -9.97 -33.00
CA ASP A 16 1.44 -10.34 -31.77
C ASP A 16 2.05 -9.62 -30.56
N ILE A 17 3.38 -9.60 -30.48
CA ILE A 17 4.10 -8.87 -29.42
C ILE A 17 3.78 -7.36 -29.48
N ALA A 18 3.71 -6.78 -30.67
CA ALA A 18 3.35 -5.37 -30.85
C ALA A 18 1.91 -5.07 -30.41
N ARG A 19 0.96 -5.98 -30.70
CA ARG A 19 -0.44 -5.85 -30.25
C ARG A 19 -0.57 -5.99 -28.73
N ASP A 20 0.11 -6.96 -28.14
CA ASP A 20 0.12 -7.14 -26.68
C ASP A 20 0.70 -5.90 -25.99
N LEU A 21 1.82 -5.38 -26.51
CA LEU A 21 2.43 -4.16 -26.00
C LEU A 21 1.49 -2.95 -26.15
N TYR A 22 0.80 -2.82 -27.29
CA TYR A 22 -0.20 -1.76 -27.50
C TYR A 22 -1.31 -1.81 -26.44
N LEU A 23 -1.83 -2.99 -26.13
CA LEU A 23 -2.89 -3.15 -25.12
C LEU A 23 -2.39 -2.81 -23.70
N VAL A 24 -1.13 -3.12 -23.39
CA VAL A 24 -0.52 -2.77 -22.11
C VAL A 24 -0.36 -1.25 -21.97
N VAL A 25 0.20 -0.60 -23.00
CA VAL A 25 0.46 0.85 -22.98
C VAL A 25 -0.83 1.66 -23.11
N SER A 26 -1.83 1.18 -23.87
CA SER A 26 -3.10 1.89 -24.07
C SER A 26 -4.05 1.79 -22.89
N LYS A 27 -3.73 0.97 -21.87
CA LYS A 27 -4.58 0.79 -20.69
C LYS A 27 -4.72 2.07 -19.85
N LYS A 28 -3.66 2.87 -19.79
CA LYS A 28 -3.62 4.18 -19.15
C LYS A 28 -2.93 5.15 -20.10
N VAL A 29 -3.59 6.24 -20.46
CA VAL A 29 -3.06 7.18 -21.44
C VAL A 29 -3.04 8.58 -20.86
N ASP A 30 -1.91 9.26 -21.07
CA ASP A 30 -1.77 10.68 -20.74
C ASP A 30 -2.02 11.51 -22.01
N VAL A 31 -2.79 12.58 -21.87
CA VAL A 31 -2.89 13.67 -22.84
C VAL A 31 -2.33 14.90 -22.14
N VAL A 32 -1.20 15.38 -22.63
CA VAL A 32 -0.42 16.44 -21.99
C VAL A 32 -0.52 17.69 -22.85
N GLY A 33 -0.95 18.79 -22.22
CA GLY A 33 -0.97 20.13 -22.78
C GLY A 33 0.43 20.77 -22.83
N THR A 34 0.45 22.08 -22.66
CA THR A 34 1.59 22.97 -22.84
C THR A 34 1.76 23.86 -21.60
N ASP A 35 2.81 24.68 -21.54
CA ASP A 35 2.93 25.70 -20.48
C ASP A 35 2.17 27.00 -20.84
N LYS A 36 1.12 26.89 -21.67
CA LYS A 36 0.20 27.97 -22.05
C LYS A 36 -1.22 27.44 -21.86
N LYS A 37 -2.18 28.38 -21.83
CA LYS A 37 -3.61 28.06 -21.79
C LYS A 37 -3.99 27.04 -22.88
N ASP A 38 -4.57 25.92 -22.44
CA ASP A 38 -5.07 24.83 -23.26
C ASP A 38 -6.58 24.60 -23.02
N TYR A 39 -7.28 24.09 -24.03
CA TYR A 39 -8.68 23.66 -23.90
C TYR A 39 -8.83 22.17 -24.19
N PHE A 40 -9.22 21.42 -23.16
CA PHE A 40 -9.51 20.00 -23.23
C PHE A 40 -11.02 19.75 -23.32
N GLU A 41 -11.44 19.13 -24.42
CA GLU A 41 -12.82 18.67 -24.59
C GLU A 41 -12.88 17.15 -24.52
N VAL A 42 -13.75 16.62 -23.65
CA VAL A 42 -14.00 15.19 -23.51
C VAL A 42 -15.47 14.88 -23.75
N VAL A 43 -15.75 14.02 -24.71
CA VAL A 43 -17.12 13.58 -25.04
C VAL A 43 -17.22 12.07 -24.89
N ARG A 44 -18.02 11.61 -23.91
CA ARG A 44 -18.40 10.20 -23.81
C ARG A 44 -19.51 9.93 -24.83
N LEU A 45 -19.16 9.31 -25.96
CA LEU A 45 -20.09 9.11 -27.07
C LEU A 45 -21.12 8.01 -26.76
N ASN A 46 -20.64 6.91 -26.18
CA ASN A 46 -21.41 5.74 -25.79
C ASN A 46 -20.60 4.93 -24.75
N ASN A 47 -21.12 3.79 -24.29
CA ASN A 47 -20.46 2.95 -23.28
C ASN A 47 -19.06 2.45 -23.71
N GLU A 48 -18.81 2.39 -25.02
CA GLU A 48 -17.60 1.82 -25.60
C GLU A 48 -16.57 2.87 -26.00
N GLU A 49 -16.97 4.13 -26.22
CA GLU A 49 -16.15 5.13 -26.87
C GLU A 49 -16.18 6.50 -26.16
N THR A 50 -15.00 7.04 -25.91
CA THR A 50 -14.78 8.41 -25.41
C THR A 50 -13.84 9.14 -26.35
N VAL A 51 -14.24 10.33 -26.83
CA VAL A 51 -13.36 11.21 -27.61
C VAL A 51 -12.71 12.23 -26.69
N VAL A 52 -11.41 12.43 -26.86
CA VAL A 52 -10.67 13.52 -26.23
C VAL A 52 -10.08 14.39 -27.32
N ARG A 53 -10.27 15.70 -27.17
CA ARG A 53 -9.68 16.73 -28.02
C ARG A 53 -8.92 17.74 -27.16
N LEU A 54 -7.81 18.22 -27.68
CA LEU A 54 -7.00 19.29 -27.10
C LEU A 54 -6.82 20.37 -28.16
N TYR A 55 -7.08 21.61 -27.76
CA TYR A 55 -7.01 22.79 -28.61
C TYR A 55 -6.03 23.83 -28.03
N ASP A 56 -5.34 24.56 -28.91
CA ASP A 56 -4.65 25.84 -28.60
C ASP A 56 -5.71 26.95 -28.80
N PRO A 57 -6.27 27.52 -27.73
CA PRO A 57 -7.33 28.51 -27.81
C PRO A 57 -6.79 29.89 -28.13
N ASN A 58 -7.64 30.76 -28.66
CA ASN A 58 -7.37 32.19 -28.75
C ASN A 58 -8.41 33.00 -27.94
N LYS A 59 -8.33 34.34 -27.99
CA LYS A 59 -9.22 35.21 -27.20
C LYS A 59 -10.70 35.13 -27.58
N GLU A 60 -11.02 34.71 -28.80
CA GLU A 60 -12.40 34.71 -29.34
C GLU A 60 -12.99 33.30 -29.39
N ASP A 61 -12.14 32.28 -29.53
CA ASP A 61 -12.56 30.89 -29.74
C ASP A 61 -11.66 29.92 -28.96
N LYS A 62 -12.28 29.19 -28.02
CA LYS A 62 -11.60 28.11 -27.28
C LYS A 62 -11.26 26.89 -28.15
N ARG A 63 -11.86 26.75 -29.33
CA ARG A 63 -11.61 25.67 -30.30
C ARG A 63 -10.78 26.15 -31.51
N HIS A 64 -9.96 27.19 -31.35
CA HIS A 64 -9.23 27.83 -32.44
C HIS A 64 -8.36 26.88 -33.28
N GLU A 65 -7.40 26.19 -32.67
CA GLU A 65 -6.53 25.23 -33.36
C GLU A 65 -6.57 23.86 -32.67
N LEU A 66 -6.93 22.80 -33.41
CA LEU A 66 -6.95 21.43 -32.89
C LEU A 66 -5.54 20.83 -32.89
N ILE A 67 -4.99 20.56 -31.71
CA ILE A 67 -3.65 19.98 -31.53
C ILE A 67 -3.71 18.46 -31.53
N TYR A 68 -4.75 17.89 -30.90
CA TYR A 68 -4.87 16.45 -30.71
C TYR A 68 -6.33 16.01 -30.70
N GLU A 69 -6.63 14.90 -31.36
CA GLU A 69 -7.91 14.21 -31.27
C GLU A 69 -7.67 12.69 -31.22
N ARG A 70 -8.33 12.01 -30.28
CA ARG A 70 -8.37 10.55 -30.24
C ARG A 70 -9.69 10.03 -29.70
N THR A 71 -10.21 9.00 -30.37
CA THR A 71 -11.29 8.15 -29.84
C THR A 71 -10.68 6.97 -29.08
N PHE A 72 -11.01 6.86 -27.79
CA PHE A 72 -10.57 5.80 -26.90
C PHE A 72 -11.66 4.75 -26.73
N LYS A 73 -11.27 3.48 -26.78
CA LYS A 73 -12.18 2.36 -26.56
C LYS A 73 -12.13 1.89 -25.11
N SER A 74 -13.29 1.77 -24.46
CA SER A 74 -13.43 1.24 -23.09
C SER A 74 -12.88 -0.19 -22.93
N SER A 75 -12.82 -0.97 -24.01
CA SER A 75 -12.22 -2.31 -24.02
C SER A 75 -10.69 -2.26 -23.84
N GLU A 76 -10.03 -1.22 -24.32
CA GLU A 76 -8.57 -1.07 -24.37
C GLU A 76 -8.07 -0.14 -23.26
N THR A 77 -8.71 1.01 -23.10
CA THR A 77 -8.29 2.09 -22.19
C THR A 77 -9.19 2.12 -20.96
N LYS A 78 -8.58 2.14 -19.78
CA LYS A 78 -9.29 2.15 -18.48
C LYS A 78 -9.17 3.49 -17.76
N GLU A 79 -8.16 4.28 -18.09
CA GLU A 79 -7.86 5.55 -17.46
C GLU A 79 -7.24 6.51 -18.48
N ILE A 80 -7.75 7.74 -18.52
CA ILE A 80 -7.17 8.85 -19.27
C ILE A 80 -6.83 9.97 -18.28
N ILE A 81 -5.62 10.49 -18.38
CA ILE A 81 -5.13 11.57 -17.53
C ILE A 81 -4.83 12.77 -18.43
N LEU A 82 -5.55 13.85 -18.20
CA LEU A 82 -5.37 15.12 -18.88
C LEU A 82 -4.51 16.00 -17.98
N TYR A 83 -3.38 16.48 -18.50
CA TYR A 83 -2.46 17.36 -17.79
C TYR A 83 -2.42 18.71 -18.49
N GLY A 84 -2.91 19.76 -17.83
CA GLY A 84 -2.84 21.15 -18.31
C GLY A 84 -1.41 21.70 -18.28
N LEU A 85 -0.68 21.43 -17.20
CA LEU A 85 0.68 21.91 -16.90
C LEU A 85 0.71 23.35 -16.38
N GLY A 86 0.52 24.35 -17.23
CA GLY A 86 0.56 25.76 -16.84
C GLY A 86 -0.15 26.65 -17.86
N GLY A 87 -0.56 27.85 -17.43
CA GLY A 87 -1.60 28.61 -18.10
C GLY A 87 -2.98 28.36 -17.49
N GLU A 88 -3.96 29.20 -17.83
CA GLU A 88 -5.33 29.09 -17.32
C GLU A 88 -6.14 28.06 -18.13
N ASP A 89 -5.97 26.78 -17.82
CA ASP A 89 -6.50 25.68 -18.63
C ASP A 89 -7.99 25.43 -18.39
N GLU A 90 -8.67 24.98 -19.45
CA GLU A 90 -10.10 24.68 -19.42
C GLU A 90 -10.36 23.21 -19.75
N PHE A 91 -11.01 22.48 -18.83
CA PHE A 91 -11.43 21.10 -19.01
C PHE A 91 -12.96 21.01 -19.07
N GLU A 92 -13.50 20.56 -20.19
CA GLU A 92 -14.94 20.40 -20.38
C GLU A 92 -15.29 18.95 -20.72
N LEU A 93 -16.16 18.34 -19.92
CA LEU A 93 -16.60 16.96 -20.08
C LEU A 93 -18.11 16.88 -20.30
N ALA A 94 -18.52 16.10 -21.29
CA ALA A 94 -19.92 15.90 -21.63
C ALA A 94 -20.24 14.44 -22.01
N GLY A 95 -21.53 14.14 -22.12
CA GLY A 95 -22.06 12.83 -22.52
C GLY A 95 -22.69 12.06 -21.37
N GLN A 96 -23.70 11.25 -21.68
CA GLN A 96 -24.44 10.43 -20.71
C GLN A 96 -24.37 8.97 -21.11
N VAL A 97 -23.76 8.15 -20.26
CA VAL A 97 -23.47 6.73 -20.53
C VAL A 97 -23.70 5.87 -19.28
N GLU A 98 -23.79 4.56 -19.44
CA GLU A 98 -23.90 3.63 -18.31
C GLU A 98 -22.52 3.23 -17.80
N GLU A 99 -21.57 3.05 -18.72
CA GLU A 99 -20.18 2.74 -18.43
C GLU A 99 -19.25 3.74 -19.09
N GLY A 100 -18.10 4.01 -18.46
CA GLY A 100 -17.15 4.96 -18.99
C GLY A 100 -15.74 4.78 -18.44
N ILE A 101 -14.79 5.28 -19.22
CA ILE A 101 -13.37 5.40 -18.89
C ILE A 101 -13.21 6.39 -17.71
N LEU A 102 -12.30 6.09 -16.78
CA LEU A 102 -11.94 7.03 -15.71
C LEU A 102 -11.13 8.19 -16.31
N ILE A 103 -11.64 9.41 -16.20
CA ILE A 103 -10.97 10.64 -16.63
C ILE A 103 -10.45 11.38 -15.40
N ARG A 104 -9.18 11.78 -15.45
CA ARG A 104 -8.57 12.68 -14.47
C ARG A 104 -8.15 13.94 -15.17
N CYS A 105 -8.58 15.08 -14.66
CA CYS A 105 -8.11 16.38 -15.10
C CYS A 105 -7.17 16.91 -14.03
N VAL A 106 -5.94 17.20 -14.41
CA VAL A 106 -4.90 17.79 -13.57
C VAL A 106 -4.59 19.13 -14.19
N GLY A 107 -4.96 20.22 -13.54
CA GLY A 107 -4.79 21.57 -14.07
C GLY A 107 -3.31 21.94 -14.09
N GLY A 108 -2.78 22.42 -12.98
CA GLY A 108 -1.36 22.71 -12.93
C GLY A 108 -0.95 23.65 -11.81
N GLN A 109 -0.30 24.75 -12.19
CA GLN A 109 0.19 25.77 -11.26
C GLN A 109 -0.70 27.02 -11.23
N ASP A 110 -1.42 27.30 -12.31
CA ASP A 110 -2.19 28.52 -12.49
C ASP A 110 -3.69 28.27 -12.22
N GLU A 111 -4.55 29.26 -12.48
CA GLU A 111 -5.99 29.14 -12.22
C GLU A 111 -6.69 28.38 -13.34
N ASP A 112 -7.27 27.24 -13.01
CA ASP A 112 -7.88 26.34 -13.99
C ASP A 112 -9.40 26.25 -13.84
N THR A 113 -10.06 25.93 -14.94
CA THR A 113 -11.51 25.76 -15.03
C THR A 113 -11.87 24.31 -15.34
N PHE A 114 -12.70 23.71 -14.50
CA PHE A 114 -13.18 22.34 -14.65
C PHE A 114 -14.71 22.32 -14.73
N ILE A 115 -15.24 21.88 -15.86
CA ILE A 115 -16.67 21.82 -16.16
C ILE A 115 -17.05 20.37 -16.47
N ASP A 116 -17.91 19.77 -15.65
CA ASP A 116 -18.44 18.41 -15.88
C ASP A 116 -19.96 18.43 -16.08
N HIS A 117 -20.39 18.28 -17.32
CA HIS A 117 -21.78 18.04 -17.71
C HIS A 117 -22.05 16.57 -18.06
N SER A 118 -21.09 15.68 -17.77
CA SER A 118 -21.24 14.27 -18.06
C SER A 118 -21.92 13.48 -16.94
N ILE A 119 -22.50 12.34 -17.31
CA ILE A 119 -23.11 11.39 -16.38
C ILE A 119 -22.62 9.99 -16.74
N VAL A 120 -22.09 9.26 -15.76
CA VAL A 120 -21.82 7.82 -15.88
C VAL A 120 -22.63 7.10 -14.81
N SER A 121 -23.35 6.04 -15.17
CA SER A 121 -24.15 5.31 -14.20
C SER A 121 -23.27 4.54 -13.21
N GLY A 122 -23.75 4.36 -11.98
CA GLY A 122 -23.11 3.52 -10.96
C GLY A 122 -22.54 4.30 -9.77
N LEU A 123 -21.88 3.56 -8.86
CA LEU A 123 -21.42 4.08 -7.57
C LEU A 123 -20.06 4.80 -7.63
N SER A 124 -19.31 4.62 -8.71
CA SER A 124 -17.93 5.10 -8.81
C SER A 124 -17.84 6.32 -9.71
N LYS A 125 -17.40 7.44 -9.14
CA LYS A 125 -17.07 8.66 -9.88
C LYS A 125 -15.90 8.45 -10.86
N LYS A 126 -16.20 8.60 -12.15
CA LYS A 126 -15.35 8.47 -13.34
C LYS A 126 -14.78 9.80 -13.84
N THR A 127 -15.18 10.93 -13.25
CA THR A 127 -14.50 12.21 -13.46
C THR A 127 -13.82 12.64 -12.17
N ARG A 128 -12.55 13.06 -12.23
CA ARG A 128 -11.79 13.50 -11.05
C ARG A 128 -10.96 14.74 -11.36
N PHE A 129 -11.14 15.78 -10.56
CA PHE A 129 -10.47 17.07 -10.72
C PHE A 129 -9.37 17.23 -9.67
N TYR A 130 -8.14 17.44 -10.14
CA TYR A 130 -6.93 17.57 -9.33
C TYR A 130 -6.33 18.93 -9.55
N ASP A 131 -6.31 19.74 -8.49
CA ASP A 131 -5.64 21.02 -8.47
C ASP A 131 -5.40 21.53 -7.03
N SER A 132 -4.78 22.68 -6.88
CA SER A 132 -4.79 23.54 -5.69
C SER A 132 -6.22 23.81 -5.21
N LYS A 133 -6.38 24.09 -3.90
CA LYS A 133 -7.70 24.44 -3.33
C LYS A 133 -8.12 25.88 -3.57
N LYS A 134 -7.24 26.73 -4.08
CA LYS A 134 -7.50 28.16 -4.25
C LYS A 134 -7.55 28.47 -5.74
N GLU A 135 -8.30 29.50 -6.08
CA GLU A 135 -8.27 30.18 -7.40
C GLU A 135 -8.91 29.42 -8.58
N ASN A 136 -9.19 28.12 -8.45
CA ASN A 136 -9.86 27.34 -9.51
C ASN A 136 -11.38 27.54 -9.62
N HIS A 137 -11.92 27.46 -10.84
CA HIS A 137 -13.36 27.40 -11.11
C HIS A 137 -13.81 25.94 -11.31
N LEU A 138 -14.71 25.45 -10.45
CA LEU A 138 -15.21 24.07 -10.54
C LEU A 138 -16.74 24.04 -10.71
N GLU A 139 -17.20 23.81 -11.94
CA GLU A 139 -18.59 23.49 -12.25
C GLU A 139 -18.76 21.96 -12.28
N ARG A 140 -19.22 21.38 -11.16
CA ARG A 140 -19.27 19.93 -10.97
C ARG A 140 -20.67 19.38 -11.20
N GLY A 141 -20.80 18.44 -12.13
CA GLY A 141 -21.89 17.48 -12.17
C GLY A 141 -21.86 16.49 -10.99
N THR A 142 -22.84 15.59 -10.93
CA THR A 142 -22.90 14.52 -9.92
C THR A 142 -21.73 13.54 -10.03
N GLU A 143 -21.21 13.38 -11.24
CA GLU A 143 -20.16 12.43 -11.62
C GLU A 143 -18.74 12.89 -11.23
N ALA A 144 -18.52 14.19 -11.09
CA ALA A 144 -17.22 14.76 -10.75
C ALA A 144 -16.87 14.57 -9.26
N ALA A 145 -15.68 14.02 -9.01
CA ALA A 145 -15.06 14.02 -7.69
C ALA A 145 -14.03 15.14 -7.60
N ASP A 146 -14.24 16.05 -6.65
CA ASP A 146 -13.23 17.04 -6.28
C ASP A 146 -12.11 16.39 -5.47
N LYS A 147 -10.90 16.45 -6.01
CA LYS A 147 -9.66 15.97 -5.40
C LYS A 147 -8.66 17.11 -5.17
N THR A 148 -9.14 18.36 -5.16
CA THR A 148 -8.29 19.52 -4.92
C THR A 148 -7.59 19.45 -3.56
N THR A 149 -6.31 19.76 -3.57
CA THR A 149 -5.41 19.63 -2.42
C THR A 149 -4.21 20.55 -2.59
N ASN A 150 -3.72 21.13 -1.49
CA ASN A 150 -2.50 21.96 -1.52
C ASN A 150 -1.21 21.11 -1.51
N ARG A 151 -1.34 19.81 -1.77
CA ARG A 151 -0.22 18.86 -1.81
C ARG A 151 0.24 18.73 -3.26
N ARG A 152 1.31 19.44 -3.57
CA ARG A 152 1.87 19.58 -4.91
C ARG A 152 2.07 18.25 -5.64
N GLU A 153 2.45 17.19 -4.94
CA GLU A 153 2.67 15.86 -5.52
C GLU A 153 1.43 15.27 -6.21
N PHE A 154 0.23 15.78 -5.93
CA PHE A 154 -1.01 15.38 -6.58
C PHE A 154 -1.45 16.27 -7.76
N ASN A 155 -0.76 17.38 -7.99
CA ASN A 155 -1.18 18.38 -8.98
C ASN A 155 -0.11 18.61 -10.04
N ILE A 156 0.94 17.77 -10.08
CA ILE A 156 2.03 17.91 -11.04
C ILE A 156 2.11 16.72 -11.98
N TYR A 157 2.49 17.02 -13.22
CA TYR A 157 2.96 16.02 -14.16
C TYR A 157 4.39 15.59 -13.81
N ASN A 158 4.62 14.29 -13.78
CA ASN A 158 5.95 13.72 -13.63
C ASN A 158 6.03 12.39 -14.38
N ARG A 159 6.64 12.41 -15.57
CA ARG A 159 6.84 11.21 -16.42
C ARG A 159 7.64 10.07 -15.77
N ARG A 160 8.33 10.33 -14.65
CA ARG A 160 9.10 9.33 -13.88
C ARG A 160 8.39 8.95 -12.58
N ALA A 161 7.12 9.31 -12.41
CA ALA A 161 6.36 8.94 -11.24
C ALA A 161 6.19 7.41 -11.17
N LEU A 162 6.32 6.86 -9.96
CA LEU A 162 6.18 5.43 -9.70
C LEU A 162 4.80 4.88 -10.10
N HIS A 163 3.78 5.72 -10.27
CA HIS A 163 2.45 5.25 -10.66
C HIS A 163 2.37 4.70 -12.10
N TYR A 164 3.38 4.95 -12.93
CA TYR A 164 3.54 4.39 -14.27
C TYR A 164 4.20 3.00 -14.25
N GLU A 165 4.76 2.58 -13.11
CA GLU A 165 5.34 1.25 -12.97
C GLU A 165 4.26 0.16 -13.04
N TYR A 166 4.69 -1.02 -13.46
CA TYR A 166 3.81 -2.18 -13.60
C TYR A 166 3.55 -2.83 -12.26
N ASN A 167 2.28 -3.18 -12.02
CA ASN A 167 1.94 -4.05 -10.90
C ASN A 167 2.70 -5.37 -11.05
N TYR A 168 3.24 -5.87 -9.95
CA TYR A 168 3.98 -7.13 -9.96
C TYR A 168 3.62 -7.99 -8.76
N ALA A 169 3.88 -9.29 -8.94
CA ALA A 169 3.83 -10.29 -7.90
C ALA A 169 5.17 -11.03 -7.92
N MET A 170 5.81 -11.18 -6.76
CA MET A 170 7.12 -11.81 -6.63
C MET A 170 7.08 -12.89 -5.55
N PRO A 171 7.32 -14.16 -5.90
CA PRO A 171 7.60 -15.21 -4.93
C PRO A 171 9.07 -15.19 -4.53
N ILE A 172 9.34 -15.19 -3.23
CA ILE A 172 10.68 -15.17 -2.64
C ILE A 172 10.81 -16.40 -1.75
N PRO A 173 11.58 -17.42 -2.16
CA PRO A 173 11.89 -18.54 -1.28
C PRO A 173 12.77 -18.05 -0.12
N VAL A 174 12.48 -18.55 1.08
CA VAL A 174 13.22 -18.20 2.30
C VAL A 174 13.82 -19.48 2.85
N LEU A 175 15.14 -19.53 2.96
CA LEU A 175 15.88 -20.61 3.61
C LEU A 175 16.82 -19.99 4.63
N GLY A 176 16.97 -20.63 5.78
CA GLY A 176 17.95 -20.16 6.75
C GLY A 176 18.11 -21.11 7.92
N PHE A 177 18.98 -20.70 8.82
CA PHE A 177 19.28 -21.40 10.05
C PHE A 177 19.40 -20.40 11.17
N GLN A 178 18.78 -20.68 12.31
CA GLN A 178 18.96 -19.90 13.53
C GLN A 178 18.88 -20.84 14.75
N PRO A 179 19.56 -20.55 15.87
CA PRO A 179 19.66 -21.47 16.99
C PRO A 179 18.32 -22.07 17.46
N ASP A 180 17.28 -21.25 17.66
CA ASP A 180 15.99 -21.66 18.25
C ASP A 180 15.13 -22.54 17.32
N ASP A 181 15.12 -22.25 16.01
CA ASP A 181 14.31 -22.98 15.00
C ASP A 181 15.10 -24.05 14.25
N GLY A 182 16.41 -24.09 14.44
CA GLY A 182 17.35 -24.81 13.59
C GLY A 182 17.22 -24.37 12.13
N PHE A 183 17.26 -25.34 11.21
CA PHE A 183 17.00 -25.08 9.80
C PHE A 183 15.52 -24.77 9.57
N PHE A 184 15.24 -23.82 8.68
CA PHE A 184 13.88 -23.45 8.30
C PHE A 184 13.78 -23.19 6.80
N ALA A 185 12.58 -23.42 6.26
CA ALA A 185 12.23 -23.09 4.90
C ALA A 185 10.86 -22.40 4.83
N GLY A 186 10.67 -21.55 3.83
CA GLY A 186 9.45 -20.79 3.67
C GLY A 186 9.34 -20.12 2.32
N LEU A 187 8.25 -19.38 2.15
CA LEU A 187 7.92 -18.62 0.96
C LEU A 187 7.29 -17.29 1.37
N THR A 188 7.75 -16.20 0.77
CA THR A 188 7.13 -14.89 0.86
C THR A 188 6.61 -14.49 -0.51
N LEU A 189 5.31 -14.19 -0.61
CA LEU A 189 4.67 -13.63 -1.79
C LEU A 189 4.48 -12.13 -1.58
N GLN A 190 5.11 -11.32 -2.42
CA GLN A 190 4.94 -9.87 -2.42
C GLN A 190 4.10 -9.44 -3.64
N PHE A 191 3.03 -8.67 -3.41
CA PHE A 191 2.19 -8.08 -4.45
C PHE A 191 2.20 -6.57 -4.32
N ILE A 192 2.66 -5.87 -5.35
CA ILE A 192 2.66 -4.42 -5.42
C ILE A 192 1.69 -3.96 -6.50
N ARG A 193 0.82 -3.02 -6.13
CA ARG A 193 -0.07 -2.32 -7.06
C ARG A 193 0.25 -0.84 -7.06
N TYR A 194 0.63 -0.32 -8.23
CA TYR A 194 0.82 1.09 -8.46
C TYR A 194 -0.52 1.76 -8.81
N GLY A 195 -0.63 3.05 -8.47
CA GLY A 195 -1.85 3.82 -8.69
C GLY A 195 -1.57 5.30 -8.75
N PHE A 196 -2.44 6.04 -9.42
CA PHE A 196 -2.26 7.46 -9.73
C PHE A 196 -1.75 8.28 -8.55
N GLN A 197 -0.58 8.90 -8.76
CA GLN A 197 0.17 9.72 -7.79
C GLN A 197 0.31 9.11 -6.39
N ARG A 198 0.33 7.77 -6.29
CA ARG A 198 0.66 7.07 -5.05
C ARG A 198 2.15 6.72 -5.05
N SER A 199 2.79 6.93 -3.91
CA SER A 199 4.20 6.63 -3.70
C SER A 199 4.40 6.07 -2.30
N PRO A 200 5.20 5.00 -2.11
CA PRO A 200 5.96 4.27 -3.15
C PRO A 200 5.09 3.35 -4.03
N TYR A 201 3.85 3.06 -3.61
CA TYR A 201 2.85 2.26 -4.32
C TYR A 201 1.45 2.70 -3.87
N ALA A 202 0.40 2.21 -4.52
CA ALA A 202 -0.97 2.39 -4.02
C ALA A 202 -1.34 1.32 -2.99
N GLN A 203 -0.91 0.08 -3.23
CA GLN A 203 -1.16 -1.06 -2.35
C GLN A 203 0.08 -1.97 -2.31
N SER A 204 0.38 -2.52 -1.14
CA SER A 204 1.39 -3.56 -0.95
C SER A 204 0.80 -4.67 -0.10
N HIS A 205 0.98 -5.91 -0.55
CA HIS A 205 0.57 -7.10 0.17
C HIS A 205 1.75 -8.06 0.28
N THR A 206 2.09 -8.45 1.50
CA THR A 206 3.11 -9.46 1.77
C THR A 206 2.45 -10.61 2.49
N VAL A 207 2.47 -11.80 1.90
CA VAL A 207 2.04 -13.05 2.53
C VAL A 207 3.26 -13.90 2.74
N SER A 208 3.60 -14.27 3.97
CA SER A 208 4.72 -15.13 4.29
C SER A 208 4.25 -16.41 4.97
N GLY A 209 4.90 -17.52 4.65
CA GLY A 209 4.75 -18.80 5.32
C GLY A 209 6.12 -19.42 5.57
N ARG A 210 6.36 -19.95 6.77
CA ARG A 210 7.63 -20.59 7.14
C ARG A 210 7.40 -21.80 8.03
N TYR A 211 8.24 -22.80 7.85
CA TYR A 211 8.33 -24.02 8.64
C TYR A 211 9.74 -24.17 9.22
N ALA A 212 9.82 -24.39 10.53
CA ALA A 212 11.05 -24.67 11.28
C ALA A 212 11.19 -26.18 11.49
N PHE A 213 12.27 -26.77 10.99
CA PHE A 213 12.43 -28.22 10.99
C PHE A 213 12.84 -28.78 12.35
N ALA A 214 13.55 -28.02 13.18
CA ALA A 214 13.96 -28.49 14.50
C ALA A 214 12.77 -28.60 15.47
N THR A 215 11.83 -27.66 15.38
CA THR A 215 10.68 -27.57 16.30
C THR A 215 9.38 -28.11 15.69
N SER A 216 9.36 -28.36 14.38
CA SER A 216 8.14 -28.59 13.59
C SER A 216 7.13 -27.44 13.67
N GLY A 217 7.60 -26.25 14.08
CA GLY A 217 6.80 -25.04 14.18
C GLY A 217 6.56 -24.42 12.81
N TYR A 218 5.40 -23.77 12.66
CA TYR A 218 5.07 -23.06 11.43
C TYR A 218 4.35 -21.76 11.73
N LYS A 219 4.54 -20.78 10.84
CA LYS A 219 3.84 -19.51 10.90
C LYS A 219 3.43 -19.01 9.52
N PHE A 220 2.29 -18.33 9.48
CA PHE A 220 1.78 -17.60 8.34
C PHE A 220 1.49 -16.15 8.77
N GLU A 221 1.95 -15.19 7.99
CA GLU A 221 1.78 -13.76 8.28
C GLU A 221 1.32 -13.04 7.02
N TYR A 222 0.46 -12.03 7.20
CA TYR A 222 -0.02 -11.15 6.15
C TYR A 222 0.19 -9.70 6.56
N ASN A 223 0.75 -8.89 5.67
CA ASN A 223 0.90 -7.46 5.84
C ASN A 223 0.31 -6.74 4.61
N GLY A 224 -0.76 -5.97 4.83
CA GLY A 224 -1.42 -5.16 3.81
C GLY A 224 -1.27 -3.67 4.10
N GLU A 225 -0.85 -2.90 3.11
CA GLU A 225 -0.77 -1.44 3.17
C GLU A 225 -1.54 -0.81 2.01
N TYR A 226 -2.36 0.18 2.30
CA TYR A 226 -3.13 0.94 1.30
C TYR A 226 -2.86 2.43 1.48
N ILE A 227 -2.12 3.02 0.55
CA ILE A 227 -1.64 4.40 0.66
C ILE A 227 -2.77 5.39 0.34
N TYR A 228 -3.00 6.34 1.26
CA TYR A 228 -4.10 7.32 1.17
C TYR A 228 -5.48 6.68 0.93
N ALA A 229 -5.76 5.59 1.62
CA ALA A 229 -7.03 4.89 1.55
C ALA A 229 -8.20 5.73 2.09
N LEU A 230 -7.96 6.49 3.16
CA LEU A 230 -8.94 7.39 3.79
C LEU A 230 -8.40 8.82 3.85
N GLY A 231 -8.60 9.58 2.78
CA GLY A 231 -8.09 10.94 2.67
C GLY A 231 -6.57 10.99 2.77
N LYS A 232 -6.05 11.56 3.87
CA LYS A 232 -4.61 11.65 4.15
C LYS A 232 -4.04 10.43 4.89
N PHE A 233 -4.89 9.50 5.34
CA PHE A 233 -4.48 8.32 6.08
C PHE A 233 -4.27 7.12 5.16
N ASP A 234 -3.19 6.40 5.40
CA ASP A 234 -3.01 5.04 4.93
C ASP A 234 -3.86 4.10 5.79
N PHE A 235 -4.30 2.98 5.21
CA PHE A 235 -4.88 1.86 5.94
C PHE A 235 -3.88 0.70 6.01
N LEU A 236 -3.77 0.09 7.18
CA LEU A 236 -2.88 -1.02 7.48
C LEU A 236 -3.70 -2.22 7.93
N LEU A 237 -3.26 -3.42 7.55
CA LEU A 237 -3.82 -4.68 8.03
C LEU A 237 -2.70 -5.70 8.23
N ASP A 238 -2.45 -6.07 9.48
CA ASP A 238 -1.53 -7.15 9.84
C ASP A 238 -2.37 -8.36 10.32
N GLY A 239 -2.05 -9.55 9.84
CA GLY A 239 -2.66 -10.80 10.25
C GLY A 239 -1.57 -11.83 10.56
N ARG A 240 -1.68 -12.51 11.70
CA ARG A 240 -0.67 -13.47 12.18
C ARG A 240 -1.33 -14.78 12.56
N PHE A 241 -0.74 -15.88 12.10
CA PHE A 241 -1.10 -17.24 12.47
C PHE A 241 0.19 -17.97 12.81
N HIS A 242 0.42 -18.27 14.07
CA HIS A 242 1.53 -19.08 14.53
C HIS A 242 0.95 -20.39 15.06
N GLY A 243 1.41 -21.52 14.52
CA GLY A 243 0.94 -22.85 14.90
C GLY A 243 1.34 -23.21 16.34
N PRO A 244 0.77 -24.29 16.90
CA PRO A 244 0.98 -24.67 18.30
C PRO A 244 2.45 -24.98 18.64
N LEU A 245 3.21 -25.47 17.66
CA LEU A 245 4.63 -25.79 17.81
C LEU A 245 5.56 -24.60 17.50
N PHE A 246 5.02 -23.40 17.25
CA PHE A 246 5.84 -22.19 17.15
C PHE A 246 6.49 -21.90 18.50
N THR A 247 7.76 -21.52 18.48
CA THR A 247 8.56 -21.42 19.69
C THR A 247 9.09 -20.02 19.92
N ILE A 248 8.97 -19.56 21.15
CA ILE A 248 9.59 -18.33 21.69
C ILE A 248 10.49 -18.72 22.87
N ASN A 249 11.32 -17.80 23.36
CA ASN A 249 12.09 -18.01 24.58
C ASN A 249 11.52 -17.14 25.72
N PHE A 250 11.37 -17.73 26.91
CA PHE A 250 10.90 -17.06 28.12
C PHE A 250 11.84 -17.38 29.29
N PHE A 251 12.41 -16.34 29.90
CA PHE A 251 13.45 -16.46 30.93
C PHE A 251 12.97 -16.02 32.33
N GLY A 252 11.66 -15.84 32.52
CA GLY A 252 11.07 -15.31 33.76
C GLY A 252 10.69 -13.83 33.67
N LEU A 253 10.12 -13.32 34.76
CA LEU A 253 9.68 -11.94 34.87
C LEU A 253 10.76 -11.06 35.52
N GLY A 254 11.02 -9.88 34.95
CA GLY A 254 11.92 -8.87 35.53
C GLY A 254 13.36 -8.91 35.00
N ASN A 255 14.16 -7.93 35.45
CA ASN A 255 15.53 -7.72 34.98
C ASN A 255 16.61 -8.31 35.92
N GLU A 256 16.21 -8.91 37.04
CA GLU A 256 17.11 -9.46 38.05
C GLU A 256 17.20 -10.99 37.95
N THR A 257 17.61 -11.49 36.77
CA THR A 257 17.87 -12.92 36.62
C THR A 257 19.23 -13.27 37.22
N GLY A 258 19.24 -14.21 38.17
CA GLY A 258 20.46 -14.75 38.78
C GLY A 258 21.32 -15.54 37.78
N THR A 259 22.52 -15.97 38.21
CA THR A 259 23.37 -16.82 37.37
C THR A 259 22.64 -18.12 37.00
N PRO A 260 22.55 -18.49 35.71
CA PRO A 260 21.86 -19.71 35.28
C PRO A 260 22.48 -20.96 35.89
N THR A 261 21.65 -21.85 36.42
CA THR A 261 22.00 -23.23 36.78
C THR A 261 22.38 -24.06 35.55
N GLU A 262 23.03 -25.22 35.73
CA GLU A 262 23.38 -26.11 34.61
C GLU A 262 22.15 -26.53 33.77
N ALA A 263 20.99 -26.74 34.40
CA ALA A 263 19.73 -27.02 33.69
C ALA A 263 19.21 -25.79 32.91
N GLN A 264 19.39 -24.58 33.45
CA GLN A 264 19.06 -23.33 32.74
C GLN A 264 19.99 -23.03 31.57
N ASN A 265 21.17 -23.66 31.52
CA ASN A 265 22.09 -23.59 30.38
C ASN A 265 21.71 -24.55 29.24
N GLU A 266 20.74 -25.45 29.43
CA GLU A 266 20.22 -26.24 28.32
C GLU A 266 19.44 -25.36 27.33
N PHE A 267 19.76 -25.52 26.05
CA PHE A 267 19.27 -24.67 24.97
C PHE A 267 17.72 -24.68 24.82
N ASP A 268 17.07 -25.75 25.28
CA ASP A 268 15.61 -25.92 25.18
C ASP A 268 14.87 -25.57 26.49
N TYR A 269 15.57 -25.34 27.61
CA TYR A 269 14.95 -25.17 28.93
C TYR A 269 14.00 -23.96 28.98
N ASN A 270 14.40 -22.85 28.36
CA ASN A 270 13.63 -21.60 28.31
C ASN A 270 12.71 -21.52 27.09
N ARG A 271 12.65 -22.57 26.24
CA ARG A 271 11.85 -22.55 25.02
C ARG A 271 10.39 -22.84 25.32
N VAL A 272 9.53 -21.91 24.95
CA VAL A 272 8.07 -21.99 25.13
C VAL A 272 7.40 -22.19 23.79
N ARG A 273 6.48 -23.15 23.71
CA ARG A 273 5.60 -23.32 22.57
C ARG A 273 4.38 -22.42 22.75
N GLN A 274 4.11 -21.57 21.77
CA GLN A 274 3.03 -20.61 21.84
C GLN A 274 2.31 -20.50 20.49
N GLN A 275 1.02 -20.74 20.52
CA GLN A 275 0.11 -20.45 19.42
C GLN A 275 -0.31 -18.98 19.48
N LEU A 276 -0.41 -18.32 18.32
CA LEU A 276 -0.91 -16.95 18.18
C LEU A 276 -1.81 -16.83 16.96
N TYR A 277 -3.02 -16.30 17.17
CA TYR A 277 -3.88 -15.78 16.11
C TYR A 277 -4.08 -14.29 16.35
N GLY A 278 -3.60 -13.44 15.44
CA GLY A 278 -3.63 -11.99 15.61
C GLY A 278 -4.21 -11.27 14.39
N LEU A 279 -5.00 -10.24 14.64
CA LEU A 279 -5.50 -9.32 13.62
C LEU A 279 -5.34 -7.87 14.09
N TYR A 280 -4.68 -7.05 13.27
CA TYR A 280 -4.31 -5.67 13.63
C TYR A 280 -4.63 -4.68 12.50
N PRO A 281 -5.89 -4.24 12.36
CA PRO A 281 -6.24 -3.16 11.46
C PRO A 281 -5.76 -1.82 12.03
N GLY A 282 -5.30 -0.92 11.17
CA GLY A 282 -4.80 0.37 11.63
C GLY A 282 -4.83 1.48 10.59
N LEU A 283 -4.56 2.68 11.06
CA LEU A 283 -4.41 3.89 10.25
C LEU A 283 -3.03 4.49 10.46
N ARG A 284 -2.43 5.02 9.40
CA ARG A 284 -1.14 5.70 9.46
C ARG A 284 -1.18 7.04 8.75
N LEU A 285 -0.70 8.07 9.42
CA LEU A 285 -0.49 9.40 8.86
C LEU A 285 1.01 9.61 8.62
N ARG A 286 1.40 9.75 7.35
CA ARG A 286 2.78 10.06 6.96
C ARG A 286 3.04 11.56 6.88
N PHE A 287 4.25 11.96 7.23
CA PHE A 287 4.78 13.30 7.06
C PHE A 287 6.21 13.23 6.48
N LYS A 288 6.96 14.33 6.51
CA LYS A 288 8.23 14.48 5.79
C LYS A 288 9.21 13.33 6.09
N ARG A 289 10.01 12.97 5.07
CA ARG A 289 11.04 11.91 5.14
C ARG A 289 10.50 10.55 5.59
N ASN A 290 9.25 10.25 5.20
CA ASN A 290 8.60 8.98 5.52
C ASN A 290 8.36 8.72 7.02
N SER A 291 8.53 9.75 7.85
CA SER A 291 8.14 9.71 9.27
C SER A 291 6.62 9.60 9.38
N PHE A 292 6.13 9.00 10.47
CA PHE A 292 4.70 8.73 10.61
C PHE A 292 4.21 8.64 12.05
N VAL A 293 2.90 8.79 12.22
CA VAL A 293 2.13 8.32 13.38
C VAL A 293 1.17 7.25 12.89
N SER A 294 1.05 6.14 13.60
CA SER A 294 0.03 5.13 13.31
C SER A 294 -0.67 4.66 14.57
N PHE A 295 -1.94 4.33 14.43
CA PHE A 295 -2.72 3.66 15.46
C PHE A 295 -3.25 2.34 14.91
N GLN A 296 -3.07 1.26 15.65
CA GLN A 296 -3.56 -0.08 15.31
C GLN A 296 -4.45 -0.58 16.43
N LEU A 297 -5.58 -1.19 16.07
CA LEU A 297 -6.33 -2.03 16.99
C LEU A 297 -5.65 -3.39 17.09
N LEU A 298 -5.88 -4.09 18.18
CA LEU A 298 -5.34 -5.40 18.45
C LEU A 298 -6.48 -6.35 18.81
N ALA A 299 -6.52 -7.50 18.16
CA ALA A 299 -7.34 -8.64 18.54
C ALA A 299 -6.47 -9.89 18.43
N GLU A 300 -6.21 -10.54 19.56
CA GLU A 300 -5.28 -11.67 19.66
C GLU A 300 -5.94 -12.84 20.39
N SER A 301 -5.58 -14.05 19.99
CA SER A 301 -5.74 -15.26 20.78
C SER A 301 -4.38 -15.90 20.94
N THR A 302 -3.97 -16.14 22.17
CA THR A 302 -2.73 -16.85 22.48
C THR A 302 -3.00 -18.06 23.34
N LYS A 303 -2.19 -19.09 23.13
CA LYS A 303 -2.18 -20.27 23.99
C LYS A 303 -0.76 -20.75 24.14
N THR A 304 -0.31 -20.89 25.38
CA THR A 304 1.01 -21.44 25.69
C THR A 304 0.87 -22.94 25.94
N GLU A 305 1.82 -23.76 25.50
CA GLU A 305 1.82 -25.18 25.85
C GLU A 305 2.71 -25.42 27.08
N PRO A 306 2.20 -26.06 28.15
CA PRO A 306 3.04 -26.52 29.24
C PRO A 306 3.88 -27.68 28.69
N THR A 307 5.20 -27.46 28.60
CA THR A 307 6.13 -28.49 28.14
C THR A 307 6.90 -29.02 29.33
N ASP A 308 6.69 -30.30 29.66
CA ASP A 308 7.36 -30.95 30.79
C ASP A 308 8.88 -30.79 30.74
N GLY A 309 9.48 -30.53 31.90
CA GLY A 309 10.93 -30.33 32.03
C GLY A 309 11.43 -28.97 31.56
N ARG A 310 10.56 -28.05 31.12
CA ARG A 310 10.94 -26.68 30.74
C ARG A 310 10.54 -25.66 31.80
N PHE A 311 11.23 -24.52 31.81
CA PHE A 311 11.02 -23.43 32.76
C PHE A 311 9.54 -23.07 32.93
N VAL A 312 8.81 -22.93 31.81
CA VAL A 312 7.39 -22.53 31.79
C VAL A 312 6.46 -23.49 32.55
N ALA A 313 6.81 -24.77 32.65
CA ALA A 313 6.00 -25.77 33.34
C ALA A 313 6.45 -26.01 34.79
N LEU A 314 7.63 -25.53 35.17
CA LEU A 314 8.26 -25.78 36.47
C LEU A 314 8.21 -24.59 37.42
N THR A 315 8.02 -23.38 36.90
CA THR A 315 8.02 -22.15 37.70
C THR A 315 6.64 -21.80 38.24
N ASP A 316 6.59 -21.30 39.48
CA ASP A 316 5.38 -20.73 40.08
C ASP A 316 5.10 -19.29 39.59
N GLU A 317 6.03 -18.70 38.82
CA GLU A 317 5.87 -17.34 38.24
C GLU A 317 4.82 -17.28 37.11
N VAL A 318 4.51 -18.43 36.50
CA VAL A 318 3.59 -18.52 35.36
C VAL A 318 2.20 -18.85 35.88
N ASN A 319 1.24 -17.95 35.65
CA ASN A 319 -0.16 -18.22 35.93
C ASN A 319 -0.66 -19.39 35.04
N PRO A 320 -1.17 -20.51 35.58
CA PRO A 320 -1.57 -21.68 34.80
C PRO A 320 -2.62 -21.42 33.71
N GLU A 321 -3.41 -20.35 33.82
CA GLU A 321 -4.41 -20.00 32.81
C GLU A 321 -3.80 -19.68 31.44
N VAL A 322 -2.53 -19.28 31.37
CA VAL A 322 -1.86 -19.05 30.07
C VAL A 322 -1.80 -20.32 29.20
N PHE A 323 -2.04 -21.49 29.80
CA PHE A 323 -2.12 -22.78 29.10
C PHE A 323 -3.47 -23.03 28.42
N ASP A 324 -4.49 -22.23 28.77
CA ASP A 324 -5.75 -22.16 28.04
C ASP A 324 -5.72 -21.07 26.97
N ASN A 325 -6.72 -21.03 26.10
CA ASN A 325 -6.85 -19.95 25.13
C ASN A 325 -7.15 -18.65 25.87
N GLN A 326 -6.25 -17.68 25.73
CA GLN A 326 -6.37 -16.33 26.22
C GLN A 326 -6.75 -15.42 25.06
N TYR A 327 -7.78 -14.59 25.24
CA TYR A 327 -8.21 -13.62 24.22
C TYR A 327 -7.90 -12.20 24.66
N PHE A 328 -7.25 -11.43 23.80
CA PHE A 328 -6.89 -10.05 24.07
C PHE A 328 -7.48 -9.11 23.04
N ALA A 329 -7.88 -7.93 23.51
CA ALA A 329 -8.16 -6.78 22.67
C ALA A 329 -7.35 -5.57 23.14
N GLY A 330 -7.08 -4.64 22.25
CA GLY A 330 -6.31 -3.48 22.63
C GLY A 330 -6.08 -2.49 21.51
N GLY A 331 -5.12 -1.61 21.76
CA GLY A 331 -4.66 -0.63 20.77
C GLY A 331 -3.20 -0.26 20.98
N GLU A 332 -2.54 0.12 19.90
CA GLU A 332 -1.15 0.52 19.90
C GLU A 332 -0.99 1.81 19.09
N LEU A 333 -0.36 2.81 19.68
CA LEU A 333 0.08 4.03 19.03
C LEU A 333 1.59 3.93 18.76
N LYS A 334 1.99 4.15 17.52
CA LYS A 334 3.39 4.23 17.11
C LYS A 334 3.70 5.60 16.53
N TYR A 335 4.85 6.14 16.90
CA TYR A 335 5.47 7.33 16.31
C TYR A 335 6.85 6.95 15.79
N ASN A 336 7.11 7.25 14.52
CA ASN A 336 8.42 7.13 13.91
C ASN A 336 8.88 8.49 13.39
N LEU A 337 10.11 8.87 13.75
CA LEU A 337 10.82 10.01 13.20
C LEU A 337 12.08 9.52 12.49
N THR A 338 12.04 9.52 11.16
CA THR A 338 13.20 9.22 10.32
C THR A 338 13.76 10.51 9.73
N SER A 339 15.02 10.81 10.04
CA SER A 339 15.76 11.96 9.51
C SER A 339 17.11 11.59 8.89
N THR A 340 17.39 10.30 8.76
CA THR A 340 18.64 9.75 8.22
C THR A 340 18.88 10.16 6.76
N ASP A 341 20.15 10.32 6.40
CA ASP A 341 20.60 10.63 5.05
C ASP A 341 20.51 9.44 4.09
N HIS A 342 20.76 8.22 4.58
CA HIS A 342 20.67 6.99 3.80
C HIS A 342 19.93 5.88 4.57
N PRO A 343 18.94 5.19 3.98
CA PRO A 343 18.08 4.25 4.70
C PRO A 343 18.77 2.95 5.12
N GLN A 344 19.82 2.52 4.42
CA GLN A 344 20.51 1.24 4.69
C GLN A 344 21.85 1.41 5.42
N LEU A 345 22.47 2.59 5.27
CA LEU A 345 23.82 2.90 5.75
C LEU A 345 23.87 4.37 6.19
N PRO A 346 23.12 4.74 7.23
CA PRO A 346 23.02 6.13 7.66
C PRO A 346 24.38 6.63 8.14
N THR A 347 24.81 7.81 7.66
CA THR A 347 26.01 8.50 8.17
C THR A 347 25.66 9.73 8.99
N ARG A 348 24.43 10.25 8.84
CA ARG A 348 23.90 11.42 9.56
C ARG A 348 22.41 11.30 9.78
N GLY A 349 21.92 11.89 10.87
CA GLY A 349 20.49 11.93 11.23
C GLY A 349 20.13 10.92 12.31
N VAL A 350 18.83 10.76 12.54
CA VAL A 350 18.24 9.98 13.63
C VAL A 350 17.05 9.16 13.10
N ASN A 351 16.88 7.93 13.58
CA ASN A 351 15.68 7.11 13.37
C ASN A 351 15.06 6.73 14.73
N PHE A 352 14.17 7.56 15.23
CA PHE A 352 13.56 7.36 16.53
C PHE A 352 12.19 6.69 16.40
N ASN A 353 11.98 5.61 17.17
CA ASN A 353 10.73 4.88 17.28
C ASN A 353 10.22 4.96 18.71
N LEU A 354 8.94 5.32 18.86
CA LEU A 354 8.21 5.25 20.12
C LEU A 354 6.92 4.48 19.88
N SER A 355 6.64 3.52 20.74
CA SER A 355 5.40 2.76 20.76
C SER A 355 4.83 2.73 22.17
N GLY A 356 3.53 2.93 22.27
CA GLY A 356 2.78 2.78 23.51
C GLY A 356 1.50 2.01 23.19
N GLY A 357 1.21 0.99 23.97
CA GLY A 357 0.04 0.16 23.73
C GLY A 357 -0.60 -0.30 25.02
N TYR A 358 -1.84 -0.74 24.87
CA TYR A 358 -2.68 -1.27 25.92
C TYR A 358 -3.28 -2.58 25.44
N ARG A 359 -3.22 -3.61 26.28
CA ARG A 359 -3.91 -4.89 26.05
C ARG A 359 -4.79 -5.20 27.25
N LEU A 360 -5.99 -5.64 26.96
CA LEU A 360 -7.01 -6.10 27.90
C LEU A 360 -7.31 -7.57 27.60
N ASN A 361 -7.32 -8.43 28.61
CA ASN A 361 -7.85 -9.77 28.49
C ASN A 361 -9.39 -9.71 28.44
N LEU A 362 -10.00 -10.36 27.45
CA LEU A 362 -11.44 -10.32 27.20
C LEU A 362 -12.24 -11.28 28.10
N GLN A 363 -11.58 -12.26 28.71
CA GLN A 363 -12.19 -13.20 29.66
C GLN A 363 -12.06 -12.68 31.09
N GLU A 364 -10.91 -12.08 31.43
CA GLU A 364 -10.63 -11.50 32.73
C GLU A 364 -10.24 -10.03 32.60
N THR A 365 -11.22 -9.13 32.64
CA THR A 365 -11.02 -7.71 32.35
C THR A 365 -10.15 -6.97 33.37
N ASP A 366 -9.96 -7.53 34.57
CA ASP A 366 -9.03 -7.00 35.56
C ASP A 366 -7.56 -7.30 35.22
N ARG A 367 -7.32 -8.13 34.19
CA ARG A 367 -5.99 -8.40 33.62
C ARG A 367 -5.78 -7.55 32.38
N ASP A 368 -5.22 -6.38 32.60
CA ASP A 368 -4.78 -5.47 31.58
C ASP A 368 -3.32 -5.04 31.79
N HIS A 369 -2.66 -4.66 30.70
CA HIS A 369 -1.32 -4.10 30.80
C HIS A 369 -1.09 -3.01 29.76
N VAL A 370 -0.37 -1.99 30.20
CA VAL A 370 0.20 -0.95 29.35
C VAL A 370 1.66 -1.33 29.08
N TYR A 371 2.09 -1.20 27.84
CA TYR A 371 3.49 -1.38 27.46
C TYR A 371 3.98 -0.17 26.69
N PHE A 372 5.26 0.13 26.87
CA PHE A 372 5.97 1.18 26.16
C PHE A 372 7.28 0.62 25.65
N SER A 373 7.63 0.97 24.42
CA SER A 373 8.92 0.63 23.84
C SER A 373 9.45 1.81 23.03
N THR A 374 10.74 2.06 23.19
CA THR A 374 11.46 3.13 22.51
C THR A 374 12.77 2.59 21.97
N ASP A 375 13.14 3.05 20.77
CA ASP A 375 14.36 2.68 20.05
C ASP A 375 14.86 3.94 19.32
N LEU A 376 16.18 4.20 19.32
CA LEU A 376 16.79 5.43 18.82
C LEU A 376 17.90 5.14 17.79
#